data_AF-A0A6B3HPG5-F1
#
_entry.id   AF-A0A6B3HPG5-F1
#
_cell.length_a   1.000
_cell.length_b   1.000
_cell.length_c   1.000
_cell.angle_alpha   90.00
_cell.angle_beta   90.00
_cell.angle_gamma   90.00
#
_symmetry.space_group_name_H-M   'P 1'
#
loop_
_entity.id
_entity.type
_entity.pdbx_description
1 polymer ?
#
loop_
_entity_poly.entity_id
_entity_poly.type
_entity_poly.pdbx_seq_one_letter_code
_entity_poly.pdbx_strand_id
1 'polypeptide(L)'
;LALHLAAAGADLPAPLTTDRMRSEARVTLERDGARAVHAQPWNGVPFKVYAAEAGRARTDAGAWLAHSTAARGVRTLGVGAAFGLLGFLLHRLRRLYGVYLVLLGGGFAVGLGLIVRGWA
;
A
#
# COMPACT_ATOMS: atom_id res chain seq x y z
N LEU A 1 -21.37 -3.68 -9.89
CA LEU A 1 -21.99 -2.69 -8.98
C LEU A 1 -21.00 -1.59 -8.56
N ALA A 2 -19.95 -1.89 -7.78
CA ALA A 2 -19.02 -0.88 -7.25
C ALA A 2 -18.29 -0.05 -8.34
N LEU A 3 -17.86 -0.68 -9.44
CA LEU A 3 -17.21 0.02 -10.56
C LEU A 3 -18.16 0.99 -11.30
N HIS A 4 -19.44 0.65 -11.42
CA HIS A 4 -20.44 1.54 -12.03
C HIS A 4 -20.78 2.73 -11.13
N LEU A 5 -20.83 2.52 -9.81
CA LEU A 5 -21.01 3.61 -8.84
C LEU A 5 -19.82 4.57 -8.86
N ALA A 6 -18.59 4.04 -8.88
CA ALA A 6 -17.40 4.86 -9.02
C ALA A 6 -17.35 5.62 -10.36
N ALA A 7 -17.75 4.97 -11.47
CA ALA A 7 -17.87 5.63 -12.77
C ALA A 7 -18.95 6.72 -12.81
N ALA A 8 -20.00 6.59 -12.00
CA ALA A 8 -21.05 7.58 -11.80
C ALA A 8 -20.67 8.69 -10.80
N GLY A 9 -19.43 8.67 -10.27
CA GLY A 9 -18.95 9.66 -9.30
C GLY A 9 -19.46 9.46 -7.87
N ALA A 10 -20.11 8.33 -7.57
CA ALA A 10 -20.56 8.02 -6.21
C ALA A 10 -19.39 7.56 -5.34
N ASP A 11 -19.14 8.27 -4.24
CA ASP A 11 -18.15 7.89 -3.24
C ASP A 11 -18.71 6.80 -2.33
N LEU A 12 -18.03 5.64 -2.29
CA LEU A 12 -18.34 4.57 -1.35
C LEU A 12 -17.72 4.87 0.01
N PRO A 13 -18.40 4.54 1.13
CA PRO A 13 -17.83 4.75 2.46
C PRO A 13 -16.49 4.01 2.60
N ALA A 14 -15.44 4.77 2.90
CA ALA A 14 -14.07 4.29 3.05
C ALA A 14 -13.58 4.63 4.46
N PRO A 15 -13.97 3.86 5.50
CA PRO A 15 -13.80 4.26 6.90
C PRO A 15 -12.33 4.42 7.34
N LEU A 16 -11.39 3.81 6.63
CA LEU A 16 -9.94 3.93 6.88
C LEU A 16 -9.25 4.89 5.90
N THR A 17 -10.00 5.75 5.22
CA THR A 17 -9.47 6.71 4.24
C THR A 17 -9.93 8.10 4.60
N THR A 18 -8.99 8.97 4.98
CA THR A 18 -9.28 10.34 5.42
C THR A 18 -9.03 11.37 4.32
N ASP A 19 -9.59 12.57 4.47
CA ASP A 19 -9.31 13.69 3.55
C ASP A 19 -7.84 14.04 3.50
N ARG A 20 -7.15 13.94 4.64
CA ARG A 20 -5.71 14.15 4.74
C ARG A 20 -4.91 13.17 3.86
N MET A 21 -5.34 11.91 3.76
CA MET A 21 -4.72 10.94 2.85
C MET A 21 -4.94 11.32 1.38
N ARG A 22 -6.12 11.84 1.03
CA ARG A 22 -6.43 12.31 -0.33
C ARG A 22 -5.58 13.53 -0.70
N SER A 23 -5.46 14.51 0.20
CA SER A 23 -4.62 15.69 -0.03
C SER A 23 -3.15 15.33 -0.19
N GLU A 24 -2.63 14.42 0.64
CA GLU A 24 -1.24 13.94 0.51
C GLU A 24 -1.00 13.26 -0.84
N ALA A 25 -1.91 12.36 -1.25
CA ALA A 25 -1.81 11.68 -2.53
C ALA A 25 -1.83 12.67 -3.70
N ARG A 26 -2.71 13.68 -3.64
CA ARG A 26 -2.79 14.74 -4.66
C ARG A 26 -1.49 15.53 -4.74
N VAL A 27 -0.96 16.02 -3.62
CA VAL A 27 0.31 16.76 -3.58
C VAL A 27 1.46 15.92 -4.12
N THR A 28 1.52 14.63 -3.77
CA THR A 28 2.56 13.73 -4.28
C THR A 28 2.43 13.53 -5.79
N LEU A 29 1.21 13.38 -6.31
CA LEU A 29 0.94 13.23 -7.75
C LEU A 29 1.24 14.50 -8.54
N GLU A 30 0.92 15.68 -8.00
CA GLU A 30 1.26 16.97 -8.60
C GLU A 30 2.79 17.13 -8.71
N ARG A 31 3.53 16.66 -7.71
CA ARG A 31 4.99 16.75 -7.68
C ARG A 31 5.68 15.71 -8.57
N ASP A 32 5.27 14.44 -8.46
CA ASP A 32 6.03 13.29 -8.97
C ASP A 32 5.33 12.57 -10.15
N GLY A 33 4.12 13.00 -10.53
CA GLY A 33 3.31 12.35 -11.56
C GLY A 33 3.10 10.87 -11.27
N ALA A 34 3.18 10.02 -12.31
CA ALA A 34 2.99 8.58 -12.15
C ALA A 34 3.98 7.89 -11.19
N ARG A 35 5.15 8.50 -10.92
CA ARG A 35 6.13 7.97 -9.96
C ARG A 35 5.66 8.09 -8.51
N ALA A 36 4.68 8.95 -8.22
CA ALA A 36 4.11 9.13 -6.89
C ALA A 36 3.64 7.82 -6.23
N VAL A 37 3.23 6.83 -7.02
CA VAL A 37 2.82 5.50 -6.54
C VAL A 37 3.92 4.76 -5.77
N HIS A 38 5.19 5.10 -5.97
CA HIS A 38 6.32 4.53 -5.24
C HIS A 38 6.46 5.08 -3.82
N ALA A 39 5.86 6.22 -3.50
CA ALA A 39 5.83 6.76 -2.13
C ALA A 39 4.82 6.03 -1.23
N GLN A 40 3.82 5.40 -1.85
CA GLN A 40 2.71 4.70 -1.21
C GLN A 40 3.08 3.71 -0.09
N PRO A 41 4.14 2.87 -0.20
CA PRO A 41 4.53 1.94 0.86
C PRO A 41 5.02 2.63 2.14
N TRP A 42 5.51 3.85 2.02
CA TRP A 42 6.24 4.54 3.10
C TRP A 42 5.36 5.50 3.88
N ASN A 43 4.31 6.05 3.25
CA ASN A 43 3.37 6.95 3.92
C ASN A 43 2.10 6.25 4.44
N GLY A 44 1.84 5.00 4.05
CA GLY A 44 0.68 4.23 4.53
C GLY A 44 -0.65 4.62 3.88
N VAL A 45 -0.65 5.49 2.86
CA VAL A 45 -1.87 5.85 2.11
C VAL A 45 -2.30 4.64 1.25
N PRO A 46 -3.59 4.27 1.23
CA PRO A 46 -4.05 3.14 0.42
C PRO A 46 -3.85 3.37 -1.09
N PHE A 47 -3.41 2.34 -1.83
CA PHE A 47 -3.22 2.42 -3.28
C PHE A 47 -4.46 2.92 -4.02
N LYS A 48 -5.66 2.54 -3.57
CA LYS A 48 -6.93 2.98 -4.17
C LYS A 48 -7.09 4.51 -4.18
N VAL A 49 -6.54 5.19 -3.17
CA VAL A 49 -6.56 6.66 -3.08
C VAL A 49 -5.66 7.24 -4.15
N TYR A 50 -4.41 6.77 -4.23
CA TYR A 50 -3.47 7.14 -5.27
C TYR A 50 -4.01 6.89 -6.69
N ALA A 51 -4.66 5.75 -6.93
CA ALA A 51 -5.25 5.43 -8.22
C ALA A 51 -6.44 6.34 -8.56
N ALA A 52 -7.30 6.64 -7.58
CA ALA A 52 -8.41 7.56 -7.77
C ALA A 52 -7.90 8.99 -8.06
N GLU A 53 -6.94 9.49 -7.28
CA GLU A 53 -6.34 10.80 -7.51
C GLU A 53 -5.57 10.89 -8.83
N ALA A 54 -4.86 9.82 -9.24
CA ALA A 54 -4.19 9.78 -10.54
C ALA A 54 -5.19 9.88 -11.70
N GLY A 55 -6.36 9.23 -11.56
CA GLY A 55 -7.48 9.37 -12.50
C GLY A 55 -8.02 10.80 -12.55
N ARG A 56 -8.23 11.43 -11.39
CA ARG A 56 -8.69 12.84 -11.32
C ARG A 56 -7.67 13.82 -11.89
N ALA A 57 -6.38 13.57 -11.66
CA ALA A 57 -5.27 14.35 -12.19
C ALA A 57 -4.99 14.08 -13.69
N ARG A 58 -5.74 13.15 -14.33
CA ARG A 58 -5.51 12.71 -15.72
C ARG A 58 -4.04 12.31 -15.98
N THR A 59 -3.43 11.66 -15.00
CA THR A 59 -2.08 11.11 -15.14
C THR A 59 -2.04 10.11 -16.31
N ASP A 60 -0.95 10.09 -17.07
CA ASP A 60 -0.80 9.15 -18.19
C ASP A 60 -0.99 7.69 -17.72
N ALA A 61 -1.94 6.99 -18.36
CA ALA A 61 -2.35 5.67 -17.94
C ALA A 61 -1.25 4.61 -18.16
N GLY A 62 -0.46 4.75 -19.23
CA GLY A 62 0.65 3.84 -19.54
C GLY A 62 1.75 3.93 -18.48
N ALA A 63 2.20 5.16 -18.18
CA ALA A 63 3.18 5.44 -17.13
C ALA A 63 2.64 5.02 -15.76
N TRP A 64 1.37 5.27 -15.46
CA TRP A 64 0.74 4.84 -14.21
C TRP A 64 0.75 3.32 -14.05
N LEU A 65 0.39 2.57 -15.09
CA LEU A 65 0.42 1.11 -15.09
C LEU A 65 1.84 0.57 -14.92
N ALA A 66 2.81 1.13 -15.64
CA ALA A 66 4.21 0.73 -15.55
C ALA A 66 4.76 0.94 -14.13
N HIS A 67 4.59 2.14 -13.57
CA HIS A 67 5.06 2.45 -12.22
C HIS A 67 4.30 1.66 -11.14
N SER A 68 2.99 1.47 -11.29
CA SER A 68 2.19 0.67 -10.36
C SER A 68 2.63 -0.79 -10.36
N THR A 69 2.89 -1.35 -11.55
CA THR A 69 3.36 -2.73 -11.71
C THR A 69 4.74 -2.89 -11.10
N ALA A 70 5.66 -1.95 -11.37
CA ALA A 70 6.99 -1.96 -10.79
C ALA A 70 6.95 -1.87 -9.25
N ALA A 71 6.20 -0.91 -8.70
CA ALA A 71 6.10 -0.70 -7.25
C ALA A 71 5.51 -1.91 -6.51
N ARG A 72 4.56 -2.62 -7.15
CA ARG A 72 3.96 -3.84 -6.59
C ARG A 72 4.88 -5.05 -6.78
N GLY A 73 5.44 -5.21 -7.97
CA GLY A 73 6.34 -6.32 -8.31
C GLY A 73 7.56 -6.36 -7.40
N VAL A 74 8.26 -5.22 -7.25
CA VAL A 74 9.42 -5.10 -6.35
C VAL A 74 9.05 -5.48 -4.92
N ARG A 75 7.87 -5.06 -4.44
CA ARG A 75 7.43 -5.33 -3.08
C ARG A 75 7.08 -6.80 -2.87
N THR A 76 6.26 -7.38 -3.75
CA THR A 76 5.85 -8.79 -3.63
C THR A 76 7.06 -9.71 -3.73
N LEU A 77 7.94 -9.47 -4.70
CA LEU A 77 9.16 -10.26 -4.86
C LEU A 77 10.14 -10.03 -3.72
N GLY A 78 10.34 -8.79 -3.28
CA GLY A 78 11.23 -8.45 -2.17
C GLY A 78 10.79 -9.06 -0.85
N VAL A 79 9.50 -8.95 -0.52
CA VAL A 79 8.91 -9.59 0.67
C VAL A 79 9.02 -11.11 0.57
N GLY A 80 8.67 -11.69 -0.58
CA GLY A 80 8.81 -13.13 -0.81
C GLY A 80 10.24 -13.63 -0.67
N ALA A 81 11.21 -12.92 -1.24
CA ALA A 81 12.63 -13.24 -1.12
C ALA A 81 13.13 -13.11 0.32
N ALA A 82 12.75 -12.04 1.02
CA ALA A 82 13.12 -11.83 2.42
C ALA A 82 12.58 -12.94 3.32
N PHE A 83 11.29 -13.28 3.20
CA PHE A 83 10.70 -14.38 3.97
C PHE A 83 11.19 -15.76 3.53
N GLY A 84 11.50 -15.95 2.24
CA GLY A 84 12.12 -17.17 1.72
C GLY A 84 13.51 -17.39 2.32
N LEU A 85 14.35 -16.36 2.35
CA LEU A 85 15.66 -16.40 2.98
C LEU A 85 15.54 -16.61 4.49
N LEU A 86 14.63 -15.89 5.16
CA LEU A 86 14.38 -16.07 6.59
C LEU A 86 13.94 -17.50 6.90
N GLY A 87 13.03 -18.05 6.09
CA GLY A 87 12.57 -19.43 6.19
C GLY A 87 13.69 -20.44 5.97
N PHE A 88 14.57 -20.21 5.00
CA PHE A 88 15.76 -21.04 4.75
C PHE A 88 16.74 -21.02 5.93
N LEU A 89 17.03 -19.83 6.49
CA LEU A 89 17.96 -19.68 7.62
C LEU A 89 17.39 -20.23 8.93
N LEU A 90 16.10 -19.98 9.19
CA LEU A 90 15.43 -20.37 10.42
C LEU A 90 14.79 -21.76 10.33
N HIS A 91 14.90 -22.45 9.18
CA HIS A 91 14.38 -23.81 8.99
C HIS A 91 14.88 -24.77 10.06
N ARG A 92 16.09 -24.61 10.59
CA ARG A 92 16.64 -25.49 11.64
C ARG A 92 16.10 -25.16 13.05
N LEU A 93 15.44 -24.02 13.23
CA LEU A 93 14.89 -23.50 14.48
C LEU A 93 13.35 -23.67 14.56
N ARG A 94 12.82 -24.72 13.93
CA ARG A 94 11.36 -25.02 13.82
C ARG A 94 10.63 -25.00 15.16
N ARG A 95 11.33 -25.33 16.26
CA ARG A 95 10.76 -25.33 17.61
C ARG A 95 10.31 -23.94 18.08
N LEU A 96 10.83 -22.88 17.49
CA LEU A 96 10.49 -21.48 17.79
C LEU A 96 9.41 -20.91 16.85
N TYR A 97 8.76 -21.73 16.02
CA TYR A 97 7.77 -21.28 15.04
C TYR A 97 6.66 -20.43 15.66
N GLY A 98 6.13 -20.83 16.82
CA GLY A 98 5.13 -20.04 17.54
C GLY A 98 5.63 -18.66 17.95
N VAL A 99 6.88 -18.53 18.39
CA VAL A 99 7.49 -17.24 18.77
C VAL A 99 7.59 -16.33 17.54
N TYR A 100 8.02 -16.85 16.39
CA TYR A 100 8.08 -16.06 15.16
C TYR A 100 6.69 -15.58 14.71
N LEU A 101 5.66 -16.43 14.81
CA LEU A 101 4.29 -16.04 14.49
C LEU A 101 3.76 -14.93 15.40
N VAL A 102 4.02 -15.04 16.71
CA VAL A 102 3.61 -14.01 17.68
C VAL A 102 4.33 -12.69 17.41
N LEU A 103 5.65 -12.72 17.17
CA LEU A 103 6.42 -11.51 16.86
C LEU A 103 5.96 -10.87 15.54
N LEU A 104 5.72 -11.69 14.50
CA LEU A 104 5.28 -11.20 13.20
C LEU A 104 3.86 -10.63 13.26
N GLY A 105 2.92 -11.37 13.85
CA GLY A 105 1.53 -10.95 13.99
C GLY A 105 1.39 -9.74 14.92
N GLY A 106 2.09 -9.74 16.05
CA GLY A 106 2.13 -8.62 16.98
C GLY A 106 2.75 -7.37 16.36
N GLY A 107 3.90 -7.52 15.69
CA GLY A 107 4.54 -6.43 14.95
C GLY A 107 3.64 -5.86 13.86
N PHE A 108 2.94 -6.71 13.11
CA PHE A 108 1.96 -6.28 12.12
C PHE A 108 0.80 -5.50 12.75
N ALA A 109 0.20 -6.01 13.83
CA ALA A 109 -0.92 -5.35 14.50
C ALA A 109 -0.53 -3.98 15.07
N VAL A 110 0.65 -3.90 15.71
CA VAL A 110 1.20 -2.64 16.22
C VAL A 110 1.47 -1.67 15.09
N GLY A 111 2.17 -2.10 14.04
CA GLY A 111 2.48 -1.26 12.88
C GLY A 111 1.23 -0.73 12.20
N LEU A 112 0.23 -1.59 11.97
CA LEU A 112 -1.06 -1.18 11.42
C LEU A 112 -1.77 -0.18 12.33
N GLY A 113 -1.77 -0.43 13.64
CA GLY A 113 -2.34 0.48 14.64
C GLY A 113 -1.69 1.87 14.62
N LEU A 114 -0.36 1.93 14.51
CA LEU A 114 0.39 3.19 14.39
C LEU A 114 0.03 3.95 13.11
N ILE A 115 -0.08 3.26 11.98
CA ILE A 115 -0.49 3.88 10.71
C ILE A 115 -1.90 4.44 10.82
N VAL A 116 -2.86 3.64 11.32
CA VAL A 116 -4.25 4.10 11.48
C VAL A 116 -4.33 5.31 12.40
N ARG A 117 -3.62 5.29 13.54
CA ARG A 117 -3.57 6.43 14.47
C ARG A 117 -2.89 7.66 13.89
N GLY A 118 -1.88 7.49 13.02
CA GLY A 118 -1.19 8.60 12.37
C GLY A 118 -2.04 9.32 11.33
N TRP A 119 -3.09 8.67 10.82
CA TRP A 119 -3.98 9.21 9.80
C TRP A 119 -5.40 9.53 10.29
N ALA A 120 -5.76 9.09 11.50
CA ALA A 120 -6.97 9.46 12.22
C ALA A 120 -6.93 10.95 12.61
#